data_AF-A0A257JVM2-F1
#
_entry.id   AF-A0A257JVM2-F1
#
_cell.length_a   1.000
_cell.length_b   1.000
_cell.length_c   1.000
_cell.angle_alpha   90.00
_cell.angle_beta   90.00
_cell.angle_gamma   90.00
#
_symmetry.space_group_name_H-M   'P 1'
#
loop_
_entity.id
_entity.type
_entity.pdbx_description
1 polymer ?
#
loop_
_entity_poly.entity_id
_entity_poly.type
_entity_poly.pdbx_seq_one_letter_code
_entity_poly.pdbx_strand_id
1 'polypeptide(L)'
;NITGFIVENDPSNGISMNEEEHKLGIRASSTRQVFFNETKVPVENMLSERGNGFKIAMNALNVGRIKLAAACLDAQRRVTTGAIHYANERVQFNTAIANFGAIRYKLAEMATSCYAGESATYRAAKDIENRIKAREAAGVSHQEAELKGVEEYAIECSILKVAVSEDIQNCADEGIQIFGGMGFSEDTPMESAWRDARISRIYEGTNEINRMLSVGMLIKKAMKGHVDLLGPAMKVQEELMGIPDFNTPDYTELFSEEKEMVAKLKKAFLMVAGAAVQKFGPDLDAHQQLLMAAADMLIEIYVAESTILRTEKLVKSSGDATTTEQVAMAKLYLYKSVDIVTQKGKESIISFAEGDEQRMMLMGLRRFTKYTNMPNIVALREQITTKLVAENAYCF
;
A
#
# COMPACT_ATOMS: atom_id res chain seq x y z
N ASN A 1 -2.74 25.17 -17.55
CA ASN A 1 -3.93 26.02 -17.82
C ASN A 1 -5.17 25.15 -17.98
N ILE A 2 -5.70 24.60 -16.87
CA ILE A 2 -6.93 23.76 -16.86
C ILE A 2 -7.93 24.45 -15.93
N THR A 3 -9.22 24.47 -16.25
CA THR A 3 -10.29 25.09 -15.42
C THR A 3 -11.38 24.07 -15.18
N GLY A 4 -11.91 23.99 -13.96
CA GLY A 4 -13.06 23.14 -13.63
C GLY A 4 -14.38 23.90 -13.77
N PHE A 5 -15.45 23.19 -14.12
CA PHE A 5 -16.79 23.75 -14.26
C PHE A 5 -17.82 22.81 -13.64
N ILE A 6 -18.85 23.38 -13.01
CA ILE A 6 -20.05 22.66 -12.59
C ILE A 6 -21.02 22.67 -13.79
N VAL A 7 -21.37 21.49 -14.28
CA VAL A 7 -22.25 21.35 -15.44
C VAL A 7 -23.43 20.46 -15.04
N GLU A 8 -24.64 21.02 -15.10
CA GLU A 8 -25.87 20.27 -14.86
C GLU A 8 -26.13 19.30 -16.01
N ASN A 9 -26.66 18.12 -15.70
CA ASN A 9 -27.03 17.13 -16.72
C ASN A 9 -28.34 17.54 -17.41
N ASP A 10 -28.22 18.42 -18.40
CA ASP A 10 -29.33 18.93 -19.20
C ASP A 10 -29.13 18.57 -20.69
N PRO A 11 -29.89 17.60 -21.23
CA PRO A 11 -29.84 17.23 -22.64
C PRO A 11 -30.18 18.38 -23.60
N SER A 12 -30.91 19.40 -23.13
CA SER A 12 -31.25 20.58 -23.95
C SER A 12 -30.08 21.56 -24.13
N ASN A 13 -29.03 21.43 -23.31
CA ASN A 13 -27.80 22.24 -23.36
C ASN A 13 -26.64 21.53 -24.08
N GLY A 14 -26.95 20.69 -25.06
CA GLY A 14 -25.95 20.04 -25.92
C GLY A 14 -25.11 18.97 -25.22
N ILE A 15 -25.59 18.42 -24.09
CA ILE A 15 -24.95 17.30 -23.39
C ILE A 15 -25.59 16.00 -23.86
N SER A 16 -24.75 15.03 -24.25
CA SER A 16 -25.20 13.68 -24.59
C SER A 16 -24.21 12.63 -24.09
N MET A 17 -24.63 11.37 -24.04
CA MET A 17 -23.80 10.25 -23.61
C MET A 17 -23.93 9.10 -24.60
N ASN A 18 -22.88 8.29 -24.77
CA ASN A 18 -22.97 7.04 -25.53
C ASN A 18 -23.75 5.96 -24.75
N GLU A 19 -23.86 4.79 -25.37
CA GLU A 19 -24.28 3.56 -24.68
C GLU A 19 -23.29 3.16 -23.58
N GLU A 20 -23.72 2.31 -22.65
CA GLU A 20 -22.86 1.82 -21.57
C GLU A 20 -21.63 1.07 -22.11
N GLU A 21 -20.48 1.34 -21.51
CA GLU A 21 -19.24 0.64 -21.84
C GLU A 21 -19.30 -0.84 -21.42
N HIS A 22 -18.89 -1.72 -22.34
CA HIS A 22 -18.73 -3.16 -22.09
C HIS A 22 -17.42 -3.43 -21.34
N LYS A 23 -17.49 -3.43 -20.01
CA LYS A 23 -16.34 -3.55 -19.11
C LYS A 23 -16.05 -5.00 -18.70
N LEU A 24 -14.78 -5.26 -18.36
CA LEU A 24 -14.35 -6.52 -17.74
C LEU A 24 -15.07 -6.78 -16.40
N GLY A 25 -14.98 -5.83 -15.48
CA GLY A 25 -15.56 -5.89 -14.13
C GLY A 25 -16.39 -4.66 -13.82
N ILE A 26 -16.85 -4.56 -12.58
CA ILE A 26 -17.73 -3.52 -12.03
C ILE A 26 -18.90 -3.23 -12.97
N ARG A 27 -19.52 -4.29 -13.51
CA ARG A 27 -20.56 -4.21 -14.55
C ARG A 27 -21.80 -3.44 -14.08
N ALA A 28 -22.05 -3.41 -12.78
CA ALA A 28 -23.12 -2.63 -12.16
C ALA A 28 -22.84 -1.11 -12.12
N SER A 29 -21.59 -0.68 -12.32
CA SER A 29 -21.23 0.73 -12.37
C SER A 29 -21.47 1.29 -13.78
N SER A 30 -22.27 2.35 -13.88
CA SER A 30 -22.46 3.06 -15.15
C SER A 30 -21.13 3.67 -15.60
N THR A 31 -20.82 3.52 -16.87
CA THR A 31 -19.63 4.13 -17.48
C THR A 31 -19.98 4.50 -18.90
N ARG A 32 -19.94 5.79 -19.19
CA ARG A 32 -20.25 6.38 -20.49
C ARG A 32 -19.26 7.48 -20.82
N GLN A 33 -19.00 7.65 -22.11
CA GLN A 33 -18.41 8.86 -22.65
C GLN A 33 -19.46 9.98 -22.63
N VAL A 34 -19.08 11.15 -22.11
CA VAL A 34 -19.90 12.36 -22.11
C VAL A 34 -19.44 13.29 -23.22
N PHE A 35 -20.38 13.74 -24.06
CA PHE A 35 -20.13 14.68 -25.14
C PHE A 35 -20.74 16.04 -24.81
N PHE A 36 -19.97 17.09 -25.07
CA PHE A 36 -20.38 18.48 -24.92
C PHE A 36 -20.34 19.14 -26.31
N ASN A 37 -21.50 19.51 -26.86
CA ASN A 37 -21.60 20.17 -28.15
C ASN A 37 -22.25 21.55 -27.99
N GLU A 38 -21.46 22.61 -28.17
CA GLU A 38 -21.88 24.00 -27.91
C GLU A 38 -22.52 24.22 -26.52
N THR A 39 -22.17 23.38 -25.53
CA THR A 39 -22.69 23.44 -24.17
C THR A 39 -22.34 24.78 -23.52
N LYS A 40 -23.37 25.53 -23.14
CA LYS A 40 -23.21 26.83 -22.47
C LYS A 40 -23.07 26.62 -20.97
N VAL A 41 -22.00 27.13 -20.39
CA VAL A 41 -21.76 27.07 -18.94
C VAL A 41 -21.77 28.50 -18.41
N PRO A 42 -22.63 28.83 -17.43
CA PRO A 42 -22.62 30.14 -16.78
C PRO A 42 -21.27 30.44 -16.13
N VAL A 43 -20.88 31.71 -16.06
CA VAL A 43 -19.55 32.10 -15.53
C VAL A 43 -19.44 31.77 -14.03
N GLU A 44 -20.56 31.89 -13.31
CA GLU A 44 -20.71 31.53 -11.90
C GLU A 44 -20.54 30.04 -11.61
N ASN A 45 -20.66 29.18 -12.63
CA ASN A 45 -20.44 27.73 -12.51
C ASN A 45 -18.96 27.35 -12.66
N MET A 46 -18.05 28.31 -12.86
CA MET A 46 -16.62 28.06 -12.80
C MET A 46 -16.23 27.60 -11.39
N LEU A 47 -15.67 26.40 -11.29
CA LEU A 47 -15.24 25.84 -10.01
C LEU A 47 -13.84 26.36 -9.70
N SER A 48 -13.71 27.13 -8.60
CA SER A 48 -12.51 27.89 -8.25
C SER A 48 -12.21 28.99 -9.29
N GLU A 49 -10.92 29.26 -9.56
CA GLU A 49 -10.49 30.31 -10.49
C GLU A 49 -10.03 29.71 -11.83
N ARG A 50 -10.02 30.55 -12.86
CA ARG A 50 -9.51 30.18 -14.18
C ARG A 50 -8.06 29.70 -14.07
N GLY A 51 -7.80 28.49 -14.57
CA GLY A 51 -6.47 27.87 -14.53
C GLY A 51 -6.16 27.01 -13.30
N ASN A 52 -7.03 27.02 -12.27
CA ASN A 52 -6.84 26.24 -11.03
C ASN A 52 -7.43 24.82 -11.08
N GLY A 53 -7.93 24.36 -12.23
CA GLY A 53 -8.54 23.03 -12.39
C GLY A 53 -7.60 21.86 -12.06
N PHE A 54 -6.30 22.01 -12.35
CA PHE A 54 -5.31 20.98 -11.97
C PHE A 54 -5.20 20.81 -10.45
N LYS A 55 -5.29 21.91 -9.69
CA LYS A 55 -5.27 21.86 -8.22
C LYS A 55 -6.50 21.12 -7.68
N ILE A 56 -7.67 21.33 -8.28
CA ILE A 56 -8.89 20.59 -7.93
C ILE A 56 -8.69 19.09 -8.17
N ALA A 57 -8.25 18.72 -9.37
CA ALA A 57 -8.04 17.32 -9.73
C ALA A 57 -7.05 16.60 -8.79
N MET A 58 -5.90 17.22 -8.49
CA MET A 58 -4.89 16.61 -7.62
C MET A 58 -5.37 16.40 -6.19
N ASN A 59 -6.15 17.34 -5.64
CA ASN A 59 -6.69 17.19 -4.29
C ASN A 59 -7.79 16.13 -4.22
N ALA A 60 -8.69 16.10 -5.21
CA ALA A 60 -9.70 15.05 -5.32
C ALA A 60 -9.07 13.65 -5.43
N LEU A 61 -7.97 13.51 -6.20
CA LEU A 61 -7.25 12.24 -6.33
C LEU A 61 -6.66 11.75 -5.00
N ASN A 62 -6.14 12.64 -4.14
CA ASN A 62 -5.60 12.20 -2.84
C ASN A 62 -6.69 11.58 -1.96
N VAL A 63 -7.89 12.19 -1.94
CA VAL A 63 -9.06 11.63 -1.25
C VAL A 63 -9.51 10.32 -1.91
N GLY A 64 -9.55 10.28 -3.25
CA GLY A 64 -9.90 9.09 -4.03
C GLY A 64 -9.00 7.89 -3.71
N ARG A 65 -7.69 8.10 -3.67
CA ARG A 65 -6.66 7.08 -3.35
C ARG A 65 -6.88 6.40 -2.00
N ILE A 66 -7.05 7.19 -0.93
CA ILE A 66 -7.23 6.62 0.41
C ILE A 66 -8.59 5.94 0.57
N LYS A 67 -9.65 6.50 -0.02
CA LYS A 67 -10.99 5.88 -0.03
C LYS A 67 -11.01 4.58 -0.82
N LEU A 68 -10.27 4.53 -1.93
CA LEU A 68 -10.10 3.32 -2.70
C LEU A 68 -9.37 2.24 -1.90
N ALA A 69 -8.31 2.59 -1.18
CA ALA A 69 -7.64 1.63 -0.28
C ALA A 69 -8.63 1.04 0.73
N ALA A 70 -9.48 1.86 1.35
CA ALA A 70 -10.53 1.38 2.24
C ALA A 70 -11.54 0.44 1.55
N ALA A 71 -11.98 0.77 0.33
CA ALA A 71 -12.88 -0.09 -0.44
C ALA A 71 -12.24 -1.45 -0.80
N CYS A 72 -10.95 -1.45 -1.16
CA CYS A 72 -10.20 -2.67 -1.44
C CYS A 72 -10.04 -3.56 -0.20
N LEU A 73 -9.83 -3.00 1.00
CA LEU A 73 -9.78 -3.77 2.25
C LEU A 73 -11.10 -4.47 2.54
N ASP A 74 -12.20 -3.76 2.39
CA ASP A 74 -13.53 -4.33 2.59
C ASP A 74 -13.83 -5.47 1.61
N ALA A 75 -13.40 -5.32 0.35
CA ALA A 75 -13.42 -6.41 -0.62
C ALA A 75 -12.52 -7.60 -0.19
N GLN A 76 -11.32 -7.35 0.33
CA GLN A 76 -10.39 -8.40 0.77
C GLN A 76 -10.99 -9.21 1.92
N ARG A 77 -11.62 -8.57 2.90
CA ARG A 77 -12.30 -9.27 4.01
C ARG A 77 -13.40 -10.19 3.49
N ARG A 78 -14.21 -9.73 2.53
CA ARG A 78 -15.27 -10.55 1.90
C ARG A 78 -14.70 -11.74 1.13
N VAL A 79 -13.70 -11.50 0.29
CA VAL A 79 -13.05 -12.56 -0.51
C VAL A 79 -12.40 -13.59 0.42
N THR A 80 -11.64 -13.13 1.42
CA THR A 80 -10.99 -14.01 2.40
C THR A 80 -12.00 -14.83 3.18
N THR A 81 -13.09 -14.20 3.66
CA THR A 81 -14.18 -14.91 4.36
C THR A 81 -14.84 -15.96 3.48
N GLY A 82 -15.15 -15.62 2.22
CA GLY A 82 -15.71 -16.56 1.26
C GLY A 82 -14.77 -17.75 0.97
N ALA A 83 -13.47 -17.49 0.85
CA ALA A 83 -12.45 -18.52 0.69
C ALA A 83 -12.33 -19.45 1.90
N ILE A 84 -12.34 -18.90 3.12
CA ILE A 84 -12.33 -19.69 4.37
C ILE A 84 -13.56 -20.60 4.44
N HIS A 85 -14.74 -20.03 4.19
CA HIS A 85 -16.01 -20.76 4.23
C HIS A 85 -16.00 -21.94 3.26
N TYR A 86 -15.66 -21.69 1.99
CA TYR A 86 -15.57 -22.74 0.99
C TYR A 86 -14.50 -23.78 1.34
N ALA A 87 -13.36 -23.36 1.90
CA ALA A 87 -12.30 -24.28 2.30
C ALA A 87 -12.74 -25.24 3.43
N ASN A 88 -13.58 -24.77 4.34
CA ASN A 88 -14.15 -25.57 5.41
C ASN A 88 -15.23 -26.55 4.93
N GLU A 89 -16.03 -26.15 3.94
CA GLU A 89 -17.13 -26.98 3.42
C GLU A 89 -16.70 -28.00 2.37
N ARG A 90 -15.74 -27.63 1.50
CA ARG A 90 -15.33 -28.47 0.38
C ARG A 90 -14.49 -29.64 0.88
N VAL A 91 -14.97 -30.87 0.64
CA VAL A 91 -14.26 -32.10 0.98
C VAL A 91 -13.58 -32.70 -0.26
N GLN A 92 -12.27 -32.99 -0.15
CA GLN A 92 -11.49 -33.78 -1.11
C GLN A 92 -10.56 -34.73 -0.36
N PHE A 93 -10.28 -35.90 -0.92
CA PHE A 93 -9.47 -36.93 -0.25
C PHE A 93 -9.95 -37.23 1.19
N ASN A 94 -11.28 -37.30 1.37
CA ASN A 94 -11.97 -37.58 2.64
C ASN A 94 -11.72 -36.57 3.77
N THR A 95 -11.30 -35.34 3.47
CA THR A 95 -11.16 -34.27 4.46
C THR A 95 -11.50 -32.90 3.87
N ALA A 96 -11.89 -31.94 4.72
CA ALA A 96 -12.07 -30.55 4.30
C ALA A 96 -10.76 -30.00 3.72
N ILE A 97 -10.83 -29.23 2.62
CA ILE A 97 -9.62 -28.71 1.98
C ILE A 97 -8.86 -27.72 2.88
N ALA A 98 -9.53 -27.12 3.86
CA ALA A 98 -8.93 -26.33 4.94
C ALA A 98 -7.88 -27.08 5.79
N ASN A 99 -7.84 -28.41 5.72
CA ASN A 99 -6.83 -29.24 6.41
C ASN A 99 -5.55 -29.43 5.58
N PHE A 100 -5.51 -29.01 4.32
CA PHE A 100 -4.30 -29.10 3.50
C PHE A 100 -3.41 -27.87 3.70
N GLY A 101 -2.13 -28.10 4.02
CA GLY A 101 -1.15 -27.02 4.24
C GLY A 101 -1.04 -26.03 3.07
N ALA A 102 -1.27 -26.47 1.83
CA ALA A 102 -1.27 -25.59 0.66
C ALA A 102 -2.44 -24.59 0.64
N ILE A 103 -3.62 -24.99 1.12
CA ILE A 103 -4.79 -24.09 1.25
C ILE A 103 -4.59 -23.18 2.46
N ARG A 104 -4.09 -23.72 3.57
CA ARG A 104 -3.77 -22.96 4.77
C ARG A 104 -2.75 -21.86 4.47
N TYR A 105 -1.69 -22.16 3.71
CA TYR A 105 -0.75 -21.15 3.21
C TYR A 105 -1.48 -19.96 2.57
N LYS A 106 -2.40 -20.20 1.63
CA LYS A 106 -3.13 -19.13 0.91
C LYS A 106 -3.98 -18.30 1.87
N LEU A 107 -4.74 -18.95 2.75
CA LEU A 107 -5.58 -18.28 3.74
C LEU A 107 -4.76 -17.40 4.71
N ALA A 108 -3.59 -17.86 5.17
CA ALA A 108 -2.70 -17.06 6.00
C ALA A 108 -2.21 -15.81 5.26
N GLU A 109 -1.77 -15.96 4.01
CA GLU A 109 -1.25 -14.86 3.19
C GLU A 109 -2.32 -13.81 2.91
N MET A 110 -3.54 -14.23 2.55
CA MET A 110 -4.69 -13.35 2.32
C MET A 110 -5.08 -12.56 3.58
N ALA A 111 -5.14 -13.22 4.74
CA ALA A 111 -5.46 -12.54 5.99
C ALA A 111 -4.35 -11.57 6.44
N THR A 112 -3.08 -11.97 6.24
CA THR A 112 -1.92 -11.16 6.62
C THR A 112 -1.84 -9.87 5.82
N SER A 113 -2.01 -9.91 4.50
CA SER A 113 -2.02 -8.69 3.68
C SER A 113 -3.20 -7.79 4.01
N CYS A 114 -4.39 -8.36 4.25
CA CYS A 114 -5.57 -7.59 4.67
C CYS A 114 -5.35 -6.88 6.01
N TYR A 115 -4.82 -7.58 7.02
CA TYR A 115 -4.52 -6.98 8.33
C TYR A 115 -3.44 -5.89 8.23
N ALA A 116 -2.40 -6.13 7.44
CA ALA A 116 -1.31 -5.17 7.24
C ALA A 116 -1.78 -3.91 6.49
N GLY A 117 -2.49 -4.09 5.38
CA GLY A 117 -3.10 -3.02 4.60
C GLY A 117 -4.10 -2.20 5.41
N GLU A 118 -4.90 -2.85 6.26
CA GLU A 118 -5.81 -2.16 7.19
C GLU A 118 -5.04 -1.31 8.19
N SER A 119 -4.00 -1.87 8.80
CA SER A 119 -3.16 -1.17 9.78
C SER A 119 -2.58 0.12 9.19
N ALA A 120 -2.06 0.05 7.97
CA ALA A 120 -1.47 1.19 7.28
C ALA A 120 -2.52 2.19 6.80
N THR A 121 -3.66 1.72 6.29
CA THR A 121 -4.75 2.59 5.79
C THR A 121 -5.36 3.41 6.91
N TYR A 122 -5.69 2.79 8.04
CA TYR A 122 -6.26 3.50 9.18
C TYR A 122 -5.25 4.38 9.91
N ARG A 123 -3.94 4.05 9.89
CA ARG A 123 -2.89 4.96 10.34
C ARG A 123 -2.91 6.26 9.53
N ALA A 124 -2.83 6.17 8.20
CA ALA A 124 -2.87 7.35 7.33
C ALA A 124 -4.16 8.15 7.51
N ALA A 125 -5.33 7.49 7.58
CA ALA A 125 -6.60 8.17 7.82
C ALA A 125 -6.61 8.92 9.16
N LYS A 126 -6.06 8.33 10.22
CA LYS A 126 -5.95 8.98 11.52
C LYS A 126 -5.00 10.17 11.50
N ASP A 127 -3.87 10.05 10.79
CA ASP A 127 -2.90 11.13 10.65
C ASP A 127 -3.48 12.32 9.87
N ILE A 128 -4.21 12.06 8.77
CA ILE A 128 -4.98 13.06 8.02
C ILE A 128 -5.97 13.77 8.94
N GLU A 129 -6.81 13.01 9.64
CA GLU A 129 -7.84 13.55 10.54
C GLU A 129 -7.23 14.42 11.65
N ASN A 130 -6.15 13.96 12.28
CA ASN A 130 -5.44 14.75 13.31
C ASN A 130 -4.93 16.07 12.72
N ARG A 131 -4.48 16.05 11.47
CA ARG A 131 -3.90 17.22 10.82
C ARG A 131 -4.92 18.22 10.33
N ILE A 132 -6.11 17.76 9.95
CA ILE A 132 -7.30 18.59 9.71
C ILE A 132 -7.68 19.30 11.02
N LYS A 133 -7.88 18.54 12.10
CA LYS A 133 -8.22 19.10 13.43
C LYS A 133 -7.20 20.11 13.94
N ALA A 134 -5.91 19.85 13.74
CA ALA A 134 -4.85 20.78 14.12
C ALA A 134 -4.93 22.11 13.36
N ARG A 135 -5.37 22.11 12.09
CA ARG A 135 -5.56 23.33 11.28
C ARG A 135 -6.81 24.09 11.68
N GLU A 136 -7.92 23.39 11.92
CA GLU A 136 -9.15 24.00 12.43
C GLU A 136 -8.90 24.69 13.78
N ALA A 137 -8.17 24.01 14.68
CA ALA A 137 -7.75 24.59 15.96
C ALA A 137 -6.84 25.83 15.80
N ALA A 138 -6.14 25.95 14.67
CA ALA A 138 -5.35 27.13 14.32
C ALA A 138 -6.16 28.23 13.61
N GLY A 139 -7.49 28.09 13.52
CA GLY A 139 -8.40 29.09 12.95
C GLY A 139 -8.58 28.99 11.43
N VAL A 140 -8.08 27.94 10.79
CA VAL A 140 -8.29 27.69 9.36
C VAL A 140 -9.72 27.18 9.13
N SER A 141 -10.37 27.62 8.05
CA SER A 141 -11.71 27.12 7.69
C SER A 141 -11.70 25.60 7.48
N HIS A 142 -12.81 24.92 7.77
CA HIS A 142 -12.93 23.47 7.59
C HIS A 142 -12.52 23.01 6.18
N GLN A 143 -13.00 23.70 5.14
CA GLN A 143 -12.69 23.36 3.75
C GLN A 143 -11.18 23.46 3.43
N GLU A 144 -10.51 24.50 3.91
CA GLU A 144 -9.07 24.65 3.70
C GLU A 144 -8.26 23.67 4.57
N ALA A 145 -8.74 23.41 5.79
CA ALA A 145 -8.14 22.44 6.70
C ALA A 145 -8.19 21.02 6.12
N GLU A 146 -9.33 20.61 5.57
CA GLU A 146 -9.51 19.32 4.89
C GLU A 146 -8.58 19.19 3.69
N LEU A 147 -8.60 20.19 2.79
CA LEU A 147 -7.75 20.23 1.60
C LEU A 147 -6.27 20.06 1.95
N LYS A 148 -5.79 20.87 2.90
CA LYS A 148 -4.38 20.87 3.30
C LYS A 148 -3.99 19.70 4.18
N GLY A 149 -4.92 19.17 4.97
CA GLY A 149 -4.72 17.98 5.77
C GLY A 149 -4.45 16.78 4.88
N VAL A 150 -5.30 16.56 3.87
CA VAL A 150 -5.13 15.44 2.93
C VAL A 150 -3.88 15.63 2.05
N GLU A 151 -3.64 16.84 1.53
CA GLU A 151 -2.45 17.15 0.69
C GLU A 151 -1.13 16.79 1.40
N GLU A 152 -1.07 16.97 2.71
CA GLU A 152 0.12 16.68 3.51
C GLU A 152 0.49 15.19 3.50
N TYR A 153 -0.49 14.29 3.37
CA TYR A 153 -0.30 12.83 3.36
C TYR A 153 -0.50 12.21 1.97
N ALA A 154 -0.27 12.97 0.90
CA ALA A 154 -0.39 12.48 -0.48
C ALA A 154 0.55 11.30 -0.80
N ILE A 155 1.69 11.21 -0.12
CA ILE A 155 2.66 10.11 -0.28
C ILE A 155 2.05 8.81 0.26
N GLU A 156 1.52 8.85 1.49
CA GLU A 156 0.85 7.75 2.16
C GLU A 156 -0.39 7.30 1.38
N CYS A 157 -1.19 8.25 0.87
CA CYS A 157 -2.33 7.94 0.00
C CYS A 157 -1.90 7.15 -1.25
N SER A 158 -0.78 7.56 -1.88
CA SER A 158 -0.26 6.88 -3.08
C SER A 158 0.31 5.48 -2.75
N ILE A 159 1.04 5.35 -1.65
CA ILE A 159 1.54 4.08 -1.12
C ILE A 159 0.38 3.09 -0.92
N LEU A 160 -0.65 3.52 -0.21
CA LEU A 160 -1.77 2.66 0.18
C LEU A 160 -2.65 2.29 -1.02
N LYS A 161 -2.84 3.22 -1.96
CA LYS A 161 -3.54 2.93 -3.20
C LYS A 161 -2.87 1.79 -3.96
N VAL A 162 -1.53 1.80 -4.06
CA VAL A 162 -0.78 0.73 -4.73
C VAL A 162 -0.85 -0.57 -3.94
N ALA A 163 -0.46 -0.54 -2.66
CA ALA A 163 -0.35 -1.73 -1.82
C ALA A 163 -1.68 -2.51 -1.77
N VAL A 164 -2.75 -1.83 -1.39
CA VAL A 164 -4.03 -2.50 -1.15
C VAL A 164 -4.72 -2.91 -2.46
N SER A 165 -4.54 -2.16 -3.56
CA SER A 165 -5.08 -2.57 -4.87
C SER A 165 -4.39 -3.81 -5.44
N GLU A 166 -3.11 -4.01 -5.15
CA GLU A 166 -2.37 -5.23 -5.52
C GLU A 166 -2.75 -6.40 -4.62
N ASP A 167 -2.86 -6.15 -3.32
CA ASP A 167 -3.29 -7.17 -2.36
C ASP A 167 -4.70 -7.69 -2.65
N ILE A 168 -5.67 -6.83 -3.05
CA ILE A 168 -7.02 -7.31 -3.39
C ILE A 168 -7.02 -8.15 -4.68
N GLN A 169 -6.21 -7.76 -5.67
CA GLN A 169 -6.08 -8.54 -6.88
C GLN A 169 -5.52 -9.94 -6.58
N ASN A 170 -4.47 -10.01 -5.77
CA ASN A 170 -3.85 -11.28 -5.37
C ASN A 170 -4.81 -12.10 -4.50
N CYS A 171 -5.52 -11.46 -3.57
CA CYS A 171 -6.52 -12.10 -2.72
C CYS A 171 -7.67 -12.71 -3.54
N ALA A 172 -8.18 -11.99 -4.54
CA ALA A 172 -9.21 -12.51 -5.43
C ALA A 172 -8.70 -13.66 -6.32
N ASP A 173 -7.45 -13.58 -6.79
CA ASP A 173 -6.81 -14.66 -7.55
C ASP A 173 -6.71 -15.95 -6.72
N GLU A 174 -6.28 -15.82 -5.47
CA GLU A 174 -6.22 -16.94 -4.54
C GLU A 174 -7.61 -17.45 -4.13
N GLY A 175 -8.60 -16.56 -4.06
CA GLY A 175 -10.00 -16.92 -3.88
C GLY A 175 -10.52 -17.84 -5.00
N ILE A 176 -10.26 -17.49 -6.27
CA ILE A 176 -10.55 -18.37 -7.41
C ILE A 176 -9.83 -19.71 -7.26
N GLN A 177 -8.54 -19.68 -6.92
CA GLN A 177 -7.73 -20.89 -6.82
C GLN A 177 -8.22 -21.84 -5.72
N ILE A 178 -8.68 -21.31 -4.58
CA ILE A 178 -9.26 -22.10 -3.47
C ILE A 178 -10.61 -22.71 -3.88
N PHE A 179 -11.42 -21.97 -4.64
CA PHE A 179 -12.68 -22.48 -5.17
C PHE A 179 -12.49 -23.53 -6.29
N GLY A 180 -11.33 -23.53 -6.94
CA GLY A 180 -11.03 -24.39 -8.08
C GLY A 180 -11.93 -24.06 -9.27
N GLY A 181 -12.46 -25.08 -9.96
CA GLY A 181 -13.35 -24.87 -11.11
C GLY A 181 -14.59 -24.03 -10.80
N MET A 182 -15.10 -24.08 -9.57
CA MET A 182 -16.23 -23.24 -9.15
C MET A 182 -15.86 -21.76 -9.10
N GLY A 183 -14.60 -21.43 -8.81
CA GLY A 183 -14.12 -20.05 -8.76
C GLY A 183 -14.05 -19.39 -10.14
N PHE A 184 -14.13 -20.19 -11.21
CA PHE A 184 -14.22 -19.72 -12.58
C PHE A 184 -15.68 -19.64 -13.10
N SER A 185 -16.65 -20.13 -12.33
CA SER A 185 -18.07 -20.05 -12.69
C SER A 185 -18.70 -18.75 -12.19
N GLU A 186 -19.52 -18.10 -13.04
CA GLU A 186 -20.36 -16.94 -12.66
C GLU A 186 -21.43 -17.31 -11.60
N ASP A 187 -21.64 -18.60 -11.32
CA ASP A 187 -22.51 -19.08 -10.25
C ASP A 187 -21.94 -18.80 -8.84
N THR A 188 -20.64 -18.47 -8.73
CA THR A 188 -19.99 -18.14 -7.45
C THR A 188 -19.42 -16.73 -7.46
N PRO A 189 -19.31 -16.08 -6.29
CA PRO A 189 -18.90 -14.67 -6.26
C PRO A 189 -17.41 -14.45 -6.60
N MET A 190 -16.57 -15.49 -6.61
CA MET A 190 -15.10 -15.33 -6.75
C MET A 190 -14.67 -14.79 -8.11
N GLU A 191 -15.31 -15.23 -9.19
CA GLU A 191 -14.97 -14.74 -10.54
C GLU A 191 -15.27 -13.24 -10.66
N SER A 192 -16.40 -12.80 -10.11
CA SER A 192 -16.80 -11.40 -10.15
C SER A 192 -15.87 -10.53 -9.31
N ALA A 193 -15.47 -11.02 -8.12
CA ALA A 193 -14.51 -10.33 -7.26
C ALA A 193 -13.16 -10.14 -7.97
N TRP A 194 -12.68 -11.12 -8.73
CA TRP A 194 -11.43 -11.01 -9.49
C TRP A 194 -11.52 -10.00 -10.62
N ARG A 195 -12.61 -10.05 -11.42
CA ARG A 195 -12.83 -9.09 -12.52
C ARG A 195 -12.94 -7.66 -11.98
N ASP A 196 -13.66 -7.48 -10.88
CA ASP A 196 -13.92 -6.18 -10.27
C ASP A 196 -12.66 -5.61 -9.60
N ALA A 197 -11.84 -6.45 -8.97
CA ALA A 197 -10.56 -6.02 -8.38
C ALA A 197 -9.61 -5.41 -9.42
N ARG A 198 -9.67 -5.84 -10.68
CA ARG A 198 -8.67 -5.48 -11.70
C ARG A 198 -8.59 -3.99 -12.00
N ILE A 199 -9.71 -3.27 -11.98
CA ILE A 199 -9.74 -1.84 -12.26
C ILE A 199 -9.05 -1.03 -11.16
N SER A 200 -8.90 -1.59 -9.95
CA SER A 200 -8.35 -0.87 -8.80
C SER A 200 -6.90 -0.42 -8.98
N ARG A 201 -6.15 -1.17 -9.79
CA ARG A 201 -4.76 -0.88 -10.14
C ARG A 201 -4.62 0.20 -11.22
N ILE A 202 -5.73 0.66 -11.80
CA ILE A 202 -5.77 1.58 -12.95
C ILE A 202 -6.34 2.94 -12.57
N TYR A 203 -7.55 3.00 -12.01
CA TYR A 203 -8.17 4.29 -11.65
C TYR A 203 -7.49 4.93 -10.42
N GLU A 204 -7.83 6.18 -10.09
CA GLU A 204 -7.12 7.00 -9.09
C GLU A 204 -5.61 7.17 -9.39
N GLY A 205 -5.30 7.19 -10.69
CA GLY A 205 -3.95 7.08 -11.25
C GLY A 205 -3.46 5.63 -11.26
N THR A 206 -2.78 5.20 -12.32
CA THR A 206 -2.25 3.83 -12.38
C THR A 206 -1.27 3.56 -11.24
N ASN A 207 -1.04 2.30 -10.90
CA ASN A 207 -0.09 1.97 -9.85
C ASN A 207 1.34 2.45 -10.19
N GLU A 208 1.72 2.46 -11.47
CA GLU A 208 3.02 2.99 -11.92
C GLU A 208 3.14 4.49 -11.64
N ILE A 209 2.09 5.26 -11.92
CA ILE A 209 2.04 6.69 -11.61
C ILE A 209 2.11 6.92 -10.10
N ASN A 210 1.35 6.15 -9.30
CA ASN A 210 1.37 6.30 -7.85
C ASN A 210 2.73 5.93 -7.22
N ARG A 211 3.43 4.92 -7.76
CA ARG A 211 4.81 4.57 -7.38
C ARG A 211 5.77 5.72 -7.65
N MET A 212 5.76 6.27 -8.86
CA MET A 212 6.63 7.39 -9.20
C MET A 212 6.32 8.63 -8.36
N LEU A 213 5.03 8.90 -8.13
CA LEU A 213 4.59 10.04 -7.32
C LEU A 213 5.00 9.93 -5.85
N SER A 214 4.94 8.75 -5.23
CA SER A 214 5.28 8.61 -3.80
C SER A 214 6.74 8.99 -3.53
N VAL A 215 7.66 8.54 -4.39
CA VAL A 215 9.09 8.88 -4.30
C VAL A 215 9.35 10.31 -4.76
N GLY A 216 8.79 10.73 -5.90
CA GLY A 216 8.99 12.08 -6.43
C GLY A 216 8.48 13.18 -5.49
N MET A 217 7.32 12.96 -4.83
CA MET A 217 6.82 13.88 -3.81
C MET A 217 7.70 13.93 -2.56
N LEU A 218 8.26 12.79 -2.13
CA LEU A 218 9.19 12.74 -1.00
C LEU A 218 10.46 13.57 -1.29
N ILE A 219 11.06 13.37 -2.46
CA ILE A 219 12.23 14.13 -2.91
C ILE A 219 11.91 15.61 -3.02
N LYS A 220 10.77 15.97 -3.63
CA LYS A 220 10.33 17.36 -3.74
C LYS A 220 10.10 18.01 -2.38
N LYS A 221 9.53 17.29 -1.40
CA LYS A 221 9.39 17.77 -0.02
C LYS A 221 10.77 18.00 0.61
N ALA A 222 11.74 17.11 0.35
CA ALA A 222 13.10 17.27 0.85
C ALA A 222 13.82 18.48 0.25
N MET A 223 13.74 18.69 -1.06
CA MET A 223 14.31 19.87 -1.73
C MET A 223 13.70 21.19 -1.24
N LYS A 224 12.44 21.18 -0.80
CA LYS A 224 11.77 22.34 -0.21
C LYS A 224 12.06 22.52 1.30
N GLY A 225 12.86 21.64 1.91
CA GLY A 225 13.15 21.67 3.34
C GLY A 225 11.97 21.29 4.24
N HIS A 226 10.92 20.67 3.68
CA HIS A 226 9.77 20.21 4.48
C HIS A 226 10.05 18.87 5.20
N VAL A 227 11.02 18.10 4.70
CA VAL A 227 11.47 16.81 5.27
C VAL A 227 12.99 16.73 5.12
N ASP A 228 13.72 16.33 6.16
CA ASP A 228 15.16 16.08 6.04
C ASP A 228 15.41 14.65 5.53
N LEU A 229 15.73 14.52 4.24
CA LEU A 229 16.10 13.24 3.62
C LEU A 229 17.62 13.08 3.48
N LEU A 230 18.33 14.17 3.19
CA LEU A 230 19.77 14.15 2.90
C LEU A 230 20.59 13.92 4.16
N GLY A 231 20.23 14.53 5.30
CA GLY A 231 20.93 14.35 6.57
C GLY A 231 20.94 12.88 7.01
N PRO A 232 19.78 12.19 7.10
CA PRO A 232 19.73 10.77 7.38
C PRO A 232 20.47 9.90 6.37
N ALA A 233 20.40 10.22 5.07
CA ALA A 233 21.12 9.47 4.04
C ALA A 233 22.64 9.59 4.18
N MET A 234 23.17 10.78 4.49
CA MET A 234 24.59 10.99 4.77
C MET A 234 25.05 10.20 5.99
N LYS A 235 24.25 10.16 7.07
CA LYS A 235 24.56 9.35 8.26
C LYS A 235 24.63 7.85 7.93
N VAL A 236 23.75 7.37 7.05
CA VAL A 236 23.81 5.97 6.58
C VAL A 236 25.10 5.71 5.79
N GLN A 237 25.51 6.66 4.94
CA GLN A 237 26.78 6.55 4.21
C GLN A 237 27.99 6.51 5.14
N GLU A 238 28.02 7.36 6.17
CA GLU A 238 29.06 7.35 7.22
C GLU A 238 29.09 6.02 7.98
N GLU A 239 27.92 5.48 8.35
CA GLU A 239 27.80 4.18 9.02
C GLU A 239 28.34 3.00 8.17
N LEU A 240 28.24 3.09 6.84
CA LEU A 240 28.77 2.09 5.92
C LEU A 240 30.29 2.13 5.80
N MET A 241 30.90 3.31 5.97
CA MET A 241 32.36 3.47 6.01
C MET A 241 32.96 3.13 7.38
N GLY A 242 32.12 3.12 8.43
CA GLY A 242 32.53 2.78 9.78
C GLY A 242 32.69 1.27 10.03
N ILE A 243 33.30 0.95 11.17
CA ILE A 243 33.40 -0.44 11.65
C ILE A 243 32.00 -0.90 12.09
N PRO A 244 31.49 -2.04 11.58
CA PRO A 244 30.21 -2.58 12.04
C PRO A 244 30.23 -2.88 13.53
N ASP A 245 29.15 -2.53 14.23
CA ASP A 245 28.90 -3.07 15.56
C ASP A 245 28.49 -4.55 15.43
N PHE A 246 29.14 -5.41 16.21
CA PHE A 246 28.87 -6.85 16.27
C PHE A 246 28.10 -7.25 17.53
N ASN A 247 27.79 -6.30 18.42
CA ASN A 247 26.94 -6.56 19.56
C ASN A 247 25.56 -6.99 19.08
N THR A 248 25.07 -8.11 19.63
CA THR A 248 23.70 -8.54 19.41
C THR A 248 22.81 -7.83 20.42
N PRO A 249 21.87 -6.98 19.99
CA PRO A 249 20.95 -6.31 20.89
C PRO A 249 20.10 -7.33 21.67
N ASP A 250 19.62 -6.91 22.84
CA ASP A 250 18.65 -7.70 23.59
C ASP A 250 17.29 -7.64 22.89
N TYR A 251 16.80 -8.80 22.46
CA TYR A 251 15.52 -8.94 21.78
C TYR A 251 14.42 -9.57 22.65
N THR A 252 14.53 -9.46 23.97
CA THR A 252 13.54 -10.02 24.91
C THR A 252 12.19 -9.31 24.86
N GLU A 253 12.16 -7.99 24.60
CA GLU A 253 10.91 -7.25 24.48
C GLU A 253 10.17 -7.56 23.16
N LEU A 254 8.84 -7.61 23.22
CA LEU A 254 8.01 -7.81 22.04
C LEU A 254 8.32 -6.76 20.96
N PHE A 255 8.55 -7.23 19.74
CA PHE A 255 8.90 -6.42 18.57
C PHE A 255 10.19 -5.61 18.67
N SER A 256 11.06 -5.88 19.65
CA SER A 256 12.39 -5.24 19.71
C SER A 256 13.19 -5.49 18.42
N GLU A 257 13.34 -6.74 18.00
CA GLU A 257 14.01 -7.11 16.74
C GLU A 257 13.26 -6.59 15.51
N GLU A 258 11.93 -6.72 15.49
CA GLU A 258 11.11 -6.29 14.37
C GLU A 258 11.16 -4.77 14.16
N LYS A 259 11.14 -3.97 15.24
CA LYS A 259 11.31 -2.50 15.17
C LYS A 259 12.72 -2.12 14.71
N GLU A 260 13.75 -2.82 15.17
CA GLU A 260 15.11 -2.62 14.67
C GLU A 260 15.21 -2.95 13.18
N MET A 261 14.62 -4.05 12.74
CA MET A 261 14.58 -4.43 11.33
C MET A 261 13.90 -3.35 10.48
N VAL A 262 12.74 -2.82 10.90
CA VAL A 262 12.11 -1.67 10.22
C VAL A 262 13.05 -0.47 10.13
N ALA A 263 13.77 -0.14 11.20
CA ALA A 263 14.76 0.93 11.18
C ALA A 263 15.89 0.65 10.18
N LYS A 264 16.38 -0.60 10.08
CA LYS A 264 17.37 -1.00 9.09
C LYS A 264 16.82 -0.94 7.66
N LEU A 265 15.57 -1.34 7.42
CA LEU A 265 14.93 -1.21 6.10
C LEU A 265 14.81 0.26 5.67
N LYS A 266 14.53 1.18 6.60
CA LYS A 266 14.60 2.63 6.32
C LYS A 266 16.00 3.07 5.93
N LYS A 267 17.06 2.55 6.57
CA LYS A 267 18.45 2.80 6.15
C LYS A 267 18.73 2.26 4.75
N ALA A 268 18.23 1.07 4.41
CA ALA A 268 18.36 0.51 3.07
C ALA A 268 17.69 1.41 2.02
N PHE A 269 16.47 1.89 2.30
CA PHE A 269 15.78 2.86 1.44
C PHE A 269 16.57 4.16 1.30
N LEU A 270 17.03 4.76 2.41
CA LEU A 270 17.82 6.00 2.40
C LEU A 270 19.13 5.86 1.62
N MET A 271 19.81 4.72 1.77
CA MET A 271 21.03 4.41 1.02
C MET A 271 20.76 4.36 -0.49
N VAL A 272 19.71 3.64 -0.91
CA VAL A 272 19.37 3.47 -2.34
C VAL A 272 18.83 4.78 -2.94
N ALA A 273 17.83 5.38 -2.31
CA ALA A 273 17.21 6.61 -2.79
C ALA A 273 18.17 7.81 -2.73
N GLY A 274 18.97 7.92 -1.66
CA GLY A 274 19.97 8.97 -1.51
C GLY A 274 21.05 8.90 -2.59
N ALA A 275 21.60 7.72 -2.84
CA ALA A 275 22.59 7.52 -3.91
C ALA A 275 21.99 7.79 -5.30
N ALA A 276 20.76 7.36 -5.57
CA ALA A 276 20.09 7.64 -6.83
C ALA A 276 19.87 9.15 -7.05
N VAL A 277 19.44 9.89 -6.01
CA VAL A 277 19.30 11.36 -6.06
C VAL A 277 20.66 12.03 -6.28
N GLN A 278 21.72 11.59 -5.59
CA GLN A 278 23.06 12.15 -5.77
C GLN A 278 23.60 11.91 -7.19
N LYS A 279 23.35 10.72 -7.76
CA LYS A 279 23.86 10.34 -9.08
C LYS A 279 23.11 10.99 -10.23
N PHE A 280 21.78 10.98 -10.20
CA PHE A 280 20.95 11.42 -11.32
C PHE A 280 20.40 12.84 -11.15
N GLY A 281 20.33 13.35 -9.92
CA GLY A 281 19.89 14.73 -9.65
C GLY A 281 18.53 15.03 -10.30
N PRO A 282 18.41 16.13 -11.07
CA PRO A 282 17.18 16.48 -11.78
C PRO A 282 16.69 15.43 -12.79
N ASP A 283 17.58 14.58 -13.30
CA ASP A 283 17.24 13.58 -14.34
C ASP A 283 16.67 12.29 -13.75
N LEU A 284 16.55 12.17 -12.42
CA LEU A 284 16.05 10.97 -11.75
C LEU A 284 14.66 10.54 -12.25
N ASP A 285 13.80 11.48 -12.63
CA ASP A 285 12.46 11.20 -13.18
C ASP A 285 12.49 10.39 -14.48
N ALA A 286 13.60 10.44 -15.23
CA ALA A 286 13.81 9.61 -16.42
C ALA A 286 14.13 8.15 -16.07
N HIS A 287 14.56 7.86 -14.83
CA HIS A 287 14.94 6.54 -14.36
C HIS A 287 13.77 5.83 -13.65
N GLN A 288 12.64 5.69 -14.35
CA GLN A 288 11.38 5.21 -13.78
C GLN A 288 11.48 3.84 -13.10
N GLN A 289 12.28 2.90 -13.61
CA GLN A 289 12.46 1.59 -12.99
C GLN A 289 13.12 1.69 -11.59
N LEU A 290 14.09 2.60 -11.43
CA LEU A 290 14.72 2.86 -10.13
C LEU A 290 13.73 3.53 -9.16
N LEU A 291 12.93 4.48 -9.66
CA LEU A 291 11.86 5.10 -8.88
C LEU A 291 10.82 4.08 -8.43
N MET A 292 10.43 3.15 -9.31
CA MET A 292 9.49 2.08 -8.96
C MET A 292 10.08 1.13 -7.92
N ALA A 293 11.36 0.73 -8.04
CA ALA A 293 12.02 -0.10 -7.04
C ALA A 293 12.11 0.59 -5.67
N ALA A 294 12.46 1.89 -5.65
CA ALA A 294 12.45 2.69 -4.43
C ALA A 294 11.03 2.84 -3.84
N ALA A 295 10.01 2.98 -4.68
CA ALA A 295 8.62 3.05 -4.26
C ALA A 295 8.15 1.74 -3.62
N ASP A 296 8.50 0.58 -4.19
CA ASP A 296 8.19 -0.73 -3.62
C ASP A 296 8.86 -0.89 -2.25
N MET A 297 10.13 -0.48 -2.09
CA MET A 297 10.79 -0.47 -0.78
C MET A 297 10.04 0.42 0.22
N LEU A 298 9.63 1.62 -0.19
CA LEU A 298 8.91 2.58 0.64
C LEU A 298 7.53 2.05 1.08
N ILE A 299 6.80 1.39 0.17
CA ILE A 299 5.52 0.75 0.43
C ILE A 299 5.66 -0.30 1.52
N GLU A 300 6.57 -1.25 1.34
CA GLU A 300 6.80 -2.35 2.27
C GLU A 300 7.19 -1.84 3.67
N ILE A 301 8.09 -0.85 3.74
CA ILE A 301 8.50 -0.23 5.01
C ILE A 301 7.31 0.41 5.72
N TYR A 302 6.50 1.19 5.01
CA TYR A 302 5.37 1.90 5.60
C TYR A 302 4.30 0.92 6.13
N VAL A 303 3.99 -0.12 5.36
CA VAL A 303 2.96 -1.09 5.74
C VAL A 303 3.46 -2.00 6.87
N ALA A 304 4.71 -2.48 6.82
CA ALA A 304 5.29 -3.29 7.89
C ALA A 304 5.37 -2.52 9.21
N GLU A 305 5.85 -1.28 9.19
CA GLU A 305 5.89 -0.43 10.39
C GLU A 305 4.49 -0.23 10.98
N SER A 306 3.52 0.11 10.13
CA SER A 306 2.14 0.35 10.59
C SER A 306 1.52 -0.89 11.23
N THR A 307 1.82 -2.07 10.68
CA THR A 307 1.35 -3.36 11.19
C THR A 307 1.96 -3.67 12.55
N ILE A 308 3.28 -3.47 12.71
CA ILE A 308 3.98 -3.67 13.98
C ILE A 308 3.45 -2.72 15.05
N LEU A 309 3.33 -1.42 14.74
CA LEU A 309 2.87 -0.41 15.69
C LEU A 309 1.42 -0.62 16.13
N ARG A 310 0.52 -0.96 15.19
CA ARG A 310 -0.87 -1.32 15.54
C ARG A 310 -0.87 -2.53 16.47
N THR A 311 -0.12 -3.57 16.14
CA THR A 311 -0.12 -4.82 16.88
C THR A 311 0.47 -4.64 18.27
N GLU A 312 1.57 -3.89 18.41
CA GLU A 312 2.15 -3.55 19.71
C GLU A 312 1.15 -2.79 20.59
N LYS A 313 0.41 -1.84 20.01
CA LYS A 313 -0.65 -1.12 20.72
C LYS A 313 -1.82 -2.03 21.11
N LEU A 314 -2.21 -2.96 20.24
CA LEU A 314 -3.28 -3.92 20.51
C LEU A 314 -2.90 -4.86 21.66
N VAL A 315 -1.69 -5.40 21.63
CA VAL A 315 -1.11 -6.22 22.70
C VAL A 315 -1.14 -5.47 24.03
N LYS A 316 -0.65 -4.23 24.06
CA LYS A 316 -0.65 -3.38 25.26
C LYS A 316 -2.04 -3.09 25.83
N SER A 317 -3.08 -3.10 24.99
CA SER A 317 -4.45 -2.76 25.40
C SER A 317 -5.35 -3.96 25.68
N SER A 318 -5.13 -5.10 25.00
CA SER A 318 -5.99 -6.30 25.07
C SER A 318 -5.29 -7.53 25.67
N GLY A 319 -3.96 -7.45 25.88
CA GLY A 319 -3.13 -8.52 26.44
C GLY A 319 -2.62 -9.51 25.40
N ASP A 320 -1.44 -10.11 25.68
CA ASP A 320 -0.72 -11.00 24.76
C ASP A 320 -1.58 -12.19 24.27
N ALA A 321 -2.32 -12.83 25.17
CA ALA A 321 -3.04 -14.07 24.89
C ALA A 321 -4.16 -13.92 23.84
N THR A 322 -4.67 -12.71 23.61
CA THR A 322 -5.76 -12.45 22.64
C THR A 322 -5.25 -11.91 21.30
N THR A 323 -3.94 -11.68 21.17
CA THR A 323 -3.34 -10.96 20.05
C THR A 323 -2.27 -11.76 19.32
N THR A 324 -2.19 -13.07 19.61
CA THR A 324 -1.09 -13.92 19.15
C THR A 324 -1.04 -14.03 17.62
N GLU A 325 -2.20 -14.08 16.96
CA GLU A 325 -2.34 -14.18 15.52
C GLU A 325 -2.00 -12.84 14.83
N GLN A 326 -2.35 -11.71 15.43
CA GLN A 326 -1.92 -10.39 14.95
C GLN A 326 -0.40 -10.24 15.06
N VAL A 327 0.20 -10.75 16.14
CA VAL A 327 1.68 -10.82 16.26
C VAL A 327 2.26 -11.70 15.16
N ALA A 328 1.66 -12.86 14.88
CA ALA A 328 2.10 -13.73 13.81
C ALA A 328 1.99 -13.06 12.42
N MET A 329 0.88 -12.36 12.13
CA MET A 329 0.71 -11.60 10.89
C MET A 329 1.74 -10.46 10.76
N ALA A 330 2.01 -9.72 11.84
CA ALA A 330 3.01 -8.65 11.83
C ALA A 330 4.42 -9.17 11.51
N LYS A 331 4.83 -10.30 12.11
CA LYS A 331 6.12 -10.94 11.84
C LYS A 331 6.19 -11.54 10.43
N LEU A 332 5.12 -12.19 9.98
CA LEU A 332 5.03 -12.77 8.64
C LEU A 332 5.12 -11.68 7.57
N TYR A 333 4.39 -10.57 7.73
CA TYR A 333 4.43 -9.46 6.80
C TYR A 333 5.83 -8.84 6.75
N LEU A 334 6.44 -8.53 7.91
CA LEU A 334 7.79 -7.97 7.96
C LEU A 334 8.82 -8.88 7.27
N TYR A 335 8.75 -10.19 7.48
CA TYR A 335 9.64 -11.14 6.80
C TYR A 335 9.58 -10.98 5.27
N LYS A 336 8.36 -10.93 4.71
CA LYS A 336 8.17 -10.72 3.27
C LYS A 336 8.65 -9.34 2.80
N SER A 337 8.38 -8.30 3.60
CA SER A 337 8.86 -6.94 3.32
C SER A 337 10.40 -6.88 3.27
N VAL A 338 11.10 -7.61 4.14
CA VAL A 338 12.58 -7.70 4.10
C VAL A 338 13.06 -8.33 2.79
N ASP A 339 12.41 -9.38 2.31
CA ASP A 339 12.77 -10.03 1.04
C ASP A 339 12.55 -9.09 -0.16
N ILE A 340 11.40 -8.41 -0.21
CA ILE A 340 11.09 -7.44 -1.27
C ILE A 340 12.08 -6.28 -1.24
N VAL A 341 12.36 -5.70 -0.06
CA VAL A 341 13.33 -4.61 0.08
C VAL A 341 14.74 -5.07 -0.32
N THR A 342 15.12 -6.30 0.01
CA THR A 342 16.40 -6.89 -0.43
C THR A 342 16.47 -7.00 -1.95
N GLN A 343 15.41 -7.53 -2.57
CA GLN A 343 15.36 -7.68 -4.02
C GLN A 343 15.43 -6.33 -4.73
N LYS A 344 14.57 -5.38 -4.34
CA LYS A 344 14.46 -4.05 -4.96
C LYS A 344 15.66 -3.15 -4.70
N GLY A 345 16.23 -3.22 -3.50
CA GLY A 345 17.49 -2.57 -3.18
C GLY A 345 18.63 -3.11 -4.05
N LYS A 346 18.72 -4.44 -4.22
CA LYS A 346 19.75 -5.06 -5.05
C LYS A 346 19.59 -4.68 -6.52
N GLU A 347 18.38 -4.78 -7.07
CA GLU A 347 18.02 -4.38 -8.43
C GLU A 347 18.46 -2.94 -8.71
N SER A 348 18.21 -2.03 -7.75
CA SER A 348 18.61 -0.63 -7.88
C SER A 348 20.13 -0.47 -7.88
N ILE A 349 20.81 -0.99 -6.84
CA ILE A 349 22.27 -0.81 -6.66
C ILE A 349 23.05 -1.33 -7.86
N ILE A 350 22.71 -2.52 -8.37
CA ILE A 350 23.44 -3.10 -9.51
C ILE A 350 23.20 -2.37 -10.83
N SER A 351 22.14 -1.56 -10.88
CA SER A 351 21.74 -0.82 -12.09
C SER A 351 22.33 0.59 -12.14
N PHE A 352 22.71 1.17 -10.99
CA PHE A 352 23.28 2.52 -10.97
C PHE A 352 24.67 2.62 -10.33
N ALA A 353 25.19 1.64 -9.61
CA ALA A 353 26.54 1.71 -9.03
C ALA A 353 27.45 0.66 -9.69
N GLU A 354 28.76 0.92 -9.75
CA GLU A 354 29.78 -0.01 -10.26
C GLU A 354 31.00 -0.07 -9.32
N GLY A 355 31.88 -1.07 -9.52
CA GLY A 355 33.15 -1.17 -8.82
C GLY A 355 33.02 -1.23 -7.29
N ASP A 356 33.84 -0.45 -6.59
CA ASP A 356 33.92 -0.47 -5.12
C ASP A 356 32.68 0.14 -4.46
N GLU A 357 32.07 1.16 -5.07
CA GLU A 357 30.81 1.74 -4.63
C GLU A 357 29.70 0.68 -4.62
N GLN A 358 29.55 -0.05 -5.73
CA GLN A 358 28.55 -1.12 -5.83
C GLN A 358 28.76 -2.20 -4.76
N ARG A 359 30.02 -2.65 -4.58
CA ARG A 359 30.36 -3.66 -3.58
C ARG A 359 30.02 -3.20 -2.17
N MET A 360 30.35 -1.97 -1.82
CA MET A 360 30.04 -1.37 -0.52
C MET A 360 28.53 -1.28 -0.29
N MET A 361 27.76 -0.79 -1.27
CA MET A 361 26.31 -0.67 -1.16
C MET A 361 25.62 -2.03 -1.03
N LEU A 362 26.08 -3.05 -1.78
CA LEU A 362 25.55 -4.41 -1.67
C LEU A 362 25.85 -5.04 -0.30
N MET A 363 27.02 -4.78 0.28
CA MET A 363 27.34 -5.18 1.65
C MET A 363 26.44 -4.47 2.66
N GLY A 364 26.21 -3.17 2.47
CA GLY A 364 25.29 -2.36 3.27
C GLY A 364 23.86 -2.90 3.24
N LEU A 365 23.34 -3.18 2.04
CA LEU A 365 22.02 -3.77 1.86
C LEU A 365 21.90 -5.10 2.61
N ARG A 366 22.88 -6.00 2.43
CA ARG A 366 22.91 -7.29 3.15
C ARG A 366 22.94 -7.11 4.66
N ARG A 367 23.65 -6.10 5.18
CA ARG A 367 23.68 -5.77 6.61
C ARG A 367 22.31 -5.29 7.10
N PHE A 368 21.65 -4.44 6.31
CA PHE A 368 20.36 -3.83 6.67
C PHE A 368 19.16 -4.76 6.48
N THR A 369 19.30 -5.87 5.78
CA THR A 369 18.21 -6.83 5.57
C THR A 369 18.45 -8.17 6.26
N LYS A 370 19.49 -8.28 7.09
CA LYS A 370 19.83 -9.50 7.83
C LYS A 370 19.09 -9.57 9.16
N TYR A 371 18.29 -10.63 9.34
CA TYR A 371 17.75 -11.02 10.64
C TYR A 371 18.86 -11.56 11.56
N THR A 372 18.73 -11.28 12.86
CA THR A 372 19.49 -12.00 13.88
C THR A 372 18.82 -13.34 14.14
N ASN A 373 17.50 -13.33 14.38
CA ASN A 373 16.69 -14.52 14.62
C ASN A 373 15.64 -14.64 13.51
N MET A 374 15.77 -15.66 12.67
CA MET A 374 14.79 -15.92 11.62
C MET A 374 13.47 -16.45 12.24
N PRO A 375 12.31 -15.84 11.91
CA PRO A 375 11.02 -16.38 12.34
C PRO A 375 10.69 -17.71 11.64
N ASN A 376 10.00 -18.61 12.34
CA ASN A 376 9.47 -19.83 11.74
C ASN A 376 8.19 -19.53 10.95
N ILE A 377 8.36 -19.17 9.68
CA ILE A 377 7.28 -18.70 8.79
C ILE A 377 6.16 -19.74 8.62
N VAL A 378 6.47 -21.03 8.57
CA VAL A 378 5.43 -22.07 8.46
C VAL A 378 4.58 -22.10 9.73
N ALA A 379 5.21 -22.05 10.91
CA ALA A 379 4.48 -22.00 12.18
C ALA A 379 3.60 -20.75 12.31
N LEU A 380 4.08 -19.57 11.85
CA LEU A 380 3.26 -18.35 11.84
C LEU A 380 2.00 -18.51 10.99
N ARG A 381 2.12 -19.05 9.77
CA ARG A 381 0.97 -19.30 8.89
C ARG A 381 -0.01 -20.30 9.49
N GLU A 382 0.50 -21.37 10.11
CA GLU A 382 -0.32 -22.37 10.78
C GLU A 382 -1.09 -21.78 11.96
N GLN A 383 -0.46 -20.90 12.74
CA GLN A 383 -1.12 -20.20 13.84
C GLN A 383 -2.28 -19.32 13.33
N ILE A 384 -2.02 -18.48 12.32
CA ILE A 384 -3.02 -17.59 11.73
C ILE A 384 -4.21 -18.40 11.19
N THR A 385 -3.93 -19.44 10.41
CA THR A 385 -4.96 -20.24 9.72
C THR A 385 -5.77 -21.11 10.64
N THR A 386 -5.19 -21.59 11.73
CA THR A 386 -5.93 -22.34 12.76
C THR A 386 -7.08 -21.49 13.30
N LYS A 387 -6.83 -20.21 13.61
CA LYS A 387 -7.87 -19.29 14.07
C LYS A 387 -8.92 -19.02 13.00
N LEU A 388 -8.50 -18.70 11.77
CA LEU A 388 -9.41 -18.43 10.65
C LEU A 388 -10.35 -19.62 10.35
N VAL A 389 -9.80 -20.83 10.31
CA VAL A 389 -10.57 -22.07 10.07
C VAL A 389 -11.56 -22.32 11.20
N ALA A 390 -11.15 -22.13 12.46
CA ALA A 390 -12.01 -22.32 13.62
C ALA A 390 -13.15 -21.30 13.68
N GLU A 391 -12.88 -20.02 13.38
CA GLU A 391 -13.89 -18.95 13.36
C GLU A 391 -14.73 -18.94 12.06
N ASN A 392 -14.30 -19.68 11.04
CA ASN A 392 -14.96 -19.79 9.74
C ASN A 392 -15.15 -18.43 9.02
N ALA A 393 -14.30 -17.43 9.30
CA ALA A 393 -14.34 -16.09 8.71
C ALA A 393 -13.01 -15.35 8.90
N TYR A 394 -12.83 -14.23 8.19
CA TYR A 394 -11.81 -13.25 8.57
C TYR A 394 -12.23 -12.57 9.88
N CYS A 395 -11.44 -12.76 10.95
CA CYS A 395 -11.84 -12.45 12.32
C CYS A 395 -10.91 -11.45 13.06
N PHE A 396 -10.13 -10.65 12.33
CA PHE A 396 -9.09 -9.78 12.91
C PHE A 396 -9.39 -8.28 12.82
#